data_AF-A0AA42R2N9-F1
#
_entry.id   AF-A0AA42R2N9-F1
#
_cell.length_a   1.000
_cell.length_b   1.000
_cell.length_c   1.000
_cell.angle_alpha   90.00
_cell.angle_beta   90.00
_cell.angle_gamma   90.00
#
_symmetry.space_group_name_H-M   'P 1'
#
loop_
_entity.id
_entity.type
_entity.pdbx_description
1 polymer ?
#
loop_
_entity_poly.entity_id
_entity_poly.type
_entity_poly.pdbx_seq_one_letter_code
_entity_poly.pdbx_strand_id
1 'polypeptide(L)'
;MKLTENRVDTLIDTLNDLICDEQSITREQRENLIKTVATLGGLKERLRLISAEKEARQIAKNEKVKKPREPDLVFPRTGKPWLPEDLDVIHSIIDD
;
A
#
# COMPACT_ATOMS: atom_id res chain seq x y z
N MET A 1 4.87 -13.01 -0.66
CA MET A 1 6.11 -12.24 -0.90
C MET A 1 5.75 -10.90 -1.52
N LYS A 2 6.23 -9.76 -1.01
CA LYS A 2 5.87 -8.42 -1.54
C LYS A 2 6.99 -7.89 -2.45
N LEU A 3 6.62 -7.32 -3.60
CA LEU A 3 7.54 -6.63 -4.50
C LEU A 3 7.82 -5.22 -3.94
N THR A 4 9.08 -4.85 -3.81
CA THR A 4 9.53 -3.55 -3.32
C THR A 4 10.47 -2.91 -4.34
N GLU A 5 10.60 -1.58 -4.31
CA GLU A 5 11.46 -0.84 -5.23
C GLU A 5 12.91 -1.35 -5.23
N ASN A 6 13.53 -1.47 -4.04
CA ASN A 6 14.89 -2.01 -3.91
C ASN A 6 15.05 -3.40 -4.53
N ARG A 7 14.02 -4.26 -4.45
CA ARG A 7 14.08 -5.61 -5.03
C ARG A 7 14.00 -5.59 -6.55
N VAL A 8 13.27 -4.62 -7.11
CA VAL A 8 13.23 -4.38 -8.56
C VAL A 8 14.58 -3.85 -9.02
N ASP A 9 15.21 -2.95 -8.27
CA ASP A 9 16.54 -2.41 -8.59
C ASP A 9 17.62 -3.49 -8.59
N THR A 10 17.71 -4.29 -7.52
CA THR A 10 18.68 -5.40 -7.48
C THR A 10 18.47 -6.39 -8.62
N LEU A 11 17.21 -6.66 -9.00
CA LEU A 11 16.92 -7.55 -10.13
C LEU A 11 17.34 -6.92 -11.46
N ILE A 12 17.08 -5.63 -11.67
CA ILE A 12 17.52 -4.92 -12.88
C ILE A 12 19.05 -4.96 -12.98
N ASP A 13 19.77 -4.69 -11.90
CA ASP A 13 21.24 -4.72 -11.88
C ASP A 13 21.78 -6.10 -12.23
N THR A 14 21.25 -7.16 -11.60
CA THR A 14 21.66 -8.54 -11.89
C THR A 14 21.38 -8.94 -13.33
N LEU A 15 20.24 -8.53 -13.88
CA LEU A 15 19.90 -8.80 -15.28
C LEU A 15 20.79 -8.01 -16.24
N ASN A 16 21.15 -6.77 -15.91
CA ASN A 16 22.07 -5.98 -16.71
C ASN A 16 23.46 -6.60 -16.73
N ASP A 17 23.97 -7.08 -15.59
CA ASP A 17 25.25 -7.80 -15.52
C ASP A 17 25.23 -9.04 -16.43
N LEU A 18 24.14 -9.82 -16.39
CA LEU A 18 23.97 -11.00 -17.24
C LEU A 18 23.82 -10.65 -18.73
N ILE A 19 23.16 -9.54 -19.05
CA ILE A 19 23.07 -9.02 -20.42
C ILE A 19 24.44 -8.59 -20.91
N CYS A 20 25.28 -7.98 -20.07
CA CYS A 20 26.60 -7.50 -20.46
C CYS A 20 27.63 -8.62 -20.62
N ASP A 21 27.44 -9.77 -19.96
CA ASP A 21 28.31 -10.94 -20.14
C ASP A 21 28.03 -11.65 -21.48
N GLU A 22 28.96 -11.54 -22.44
CA GLU A 22 28.82 -12.10 -23.80
C GLU A 22 28.92 -13.62 -23.88
N GLN A 23 29.48 -14.30 -22.88
CA GLN A 23 29.79 -15.73 -22.97
C GLN A 23 28.74 -16.64 -22.32
N SER A 24 27.79 -16.08 -21.55
CA SER A 24 26.91 -16.85 -20.68
C SER A 24 25.54 -17.21 -21.27
N ILE A 25 25.10 -16.53 -22.33
CA ILE A 25 23.73 -16.63 -22.85
C ILE A 25 23.65 -16.52 -24.38
N THR A 26 22.65 -17.17 -24.97
CA THR A 26 22.35 -17.04 -26.40
C THR A 26 21.82 -15.65 -26.75
N ARG A 27 21.87 -15.30 -28.04
CA ARG A 27 21.28 -14.04 -28.54
C ARG A 27 19.80 -13.90 -28.20
N GLU A 28 19.01 -14.96 -28.37
CA GLU A 28 17.58 -14.94 -28.05
C GLU A 28 17.34 -14.70 -26.56
N GLN A 29 18.10 -15.37 -25.69
CA GLN A 29 18.05 -15.15 -24.24
C GLN A 29 18.36 -13.70 -23.91
N ARG A 30 19.39 -13.10 -24.52
CA ARG A 30 19.74 -11.70 -24.33
C ARG A 30 18.62 -10.75 -24.74
N GLU A 31 18.05 -10.95 -25.92
CA GLU A 31 16.92 -10.14 -26.40
C GLU A 31 15.71 -10.24 -25.46
N ASN A 32 15.44 -11.41 -24.90
CA ASN A 32 14.38 -11.60 -23.92
C ASN A 32 14.69 -10.90 -22.60
N LEU A 33 15.92 -10.99 -22.08
CA LEU A 33 16.32 -10.29 -20.86
C LEU A 33 16.23 -8.77 -21.02
N ILE A 34 16.62 -8.23 -22.18
CA ILE A 34 16.48 -6.79 -22.49
C ILE A 34 15.00 -6.36 -22.41
N LYS A 35 14.08 -7.14 -22.99
CA LYS A 35 12.63 -6.88 -22.89
C LYS A 35 12.14 -6.97 -21.44
N THR A 36 12.66 -7.93 -20.67
CA THR A 36 12.34 -8.06 -19.24
C THR A 36 12.80 -6.85 -18.44
N VAL A 37 14.03 -6.37 -18.65
CA VAL A 37 14.56 -5.16 -18.00
C VAL A 37 13.71 -3.94 -18.32
N ALA A 38 13.31 -3.75 -19.58
CA ALA A 38 12.42 -2.66 -19.98
C ALA A 38 11.07 -2.74 -19.24
N THR A 39 10.50 -3.95 -19.11
CA THR A 39 9.25 -4.17 -18.37
C THR A 39 9.42 -3.87 -16.88
N LEU A 40 10.53 -4.31 -16.27
CA LEU A 40 10.86 -4.04 -14.87
C LEU A 40 11.03 -2.55 -14.59
N GLY A 41 11.65 -1.80 -15.51
CA GLY A 41 11.75 -0.33 -15.43
C GLY A 41 10.36 0.34 -15.37
N GLY A 42 9.41 -0.12 -16.19
CA GLY A 42 8.02 0.36 -16.12
C GLY A 42 7.33 0.00 -14.80
N LEU A 43 7.59 -1.18 -14.24
CA LEU A 43 7.06 -1.57 -12.93
C LEU A 43 7.67 -0.74 -11.79
N LYS A 44 8.96 -0.39 -11.87
CA LYS A 44 9.61 0.52 -10.92
C LYS A 44 8.90 1.87 -10.86
N GLU A 45 8.64 2.49 -12.00
CA GLU A 45 7.96 3.79 -12.03
C GLU A 45 6.54 3.69 -11.45
N ARG A 46 5.80 2.61 -11.76
CA ARG A 46 4.49 2.39 -11.16
C ARG A 46 4.54 2.27 -9.65
N LEU A 47 5.55 1.58 -9.09
CA LEU A 47 5.74 1.51 -7.64
C LEU A 47 6.01 2.89 -7.04
N ARG A 48 6.84 3.71 -7.69
CA ARG A 48 7.12 5.09 -7.27
C ARG A 48 5.85 5.94 -7.23
N LEU A 49 5.02 5.85 -8.28
CA LEU A 49 3.74 6.57 -8.36
C LEU A 49 2.76 6.13 -7.25
N ILE A 50 2.65 4.82 -6.98
CA ILE A 50 1.79 4.30 -5.91
C ILE A 50 2.26 4.80 -4.54
N SER A 51 3.57 4.82 -4.29
CA SER A 51 4.15 5.34 -3.05
C SER A 51 3.85 6.83 -2.88
N ALA A 52 4.06 7.63 -3.93
CA ALA A 52 3.77 9.06 -3.92
C ALA A 52 2.28 9.35 -3.71
N GLU A 53 1.39 8.60 -4.37
CA GLU A 53 -0.06 8.73 -4.18
C GLU A 53 -0.47 8.40 -2.73
N LYS A 54 0.13 7.35 -2.15
CA LYS A 54 -0.15 6.97 -0.76
C LYS A 54 0.30 8.05 0.21
N GLU A 55 1.46 8.64 -0.01
CA GLU A 55 1.98 9.75 0.79
C GLU A 55 1.08 10.99 0.67
N ALA A 56 0.71 11.39 -0.55
CA ALA A 56 -0.21 12.50 -0.80
C ALA A 56 -1.57 12.30 -0.12
N ARG A 57 -2.13 11.08 -0.18
CA ARG A 57 -3.37 10.72 0.54
C ARG A 57 -3.21 10.82 2.05
N GLN A 58 -2.03 10.49 2.59
CA GLN A 58 -1.77 10.57 4.03
C GLN A 58 -1.65 12.03 4.48
N ILE A 59 -0.96 12.87 3.71
CA ILE A 59 -0.86 14.31 3.95
C ILE A 59 -2.27 14.93 3.93
N ALA A 60 -3.07 14.67 2.90
CA ALA A 60 -4.43 15.18 2.78
C ALA A 60 -5.37 14.71 3.92
N LYS A 61 -5.15 13.51 4.48
CA LYS A 61 -5.88 13.04 5.67
C LYS A 61 -5.47 13.78 6.94
N ASN A 62 -4.19 14.09 7.08
CA ASN A 62 -3.64 14.79 8.25
C ASN A 62 -3.99 16.28 8.21
N GLU A 63 -4.04 16.91 7.04
CA GLU A 63 -4.43 18.32 6.85
C GLU A 63 -5.92 18.56 7.07
N LYS A 64 -6.76 17.54 6.88
CA LYS A 64 -8.18 17.61 7.25
C LYS A 64 -8.31 17.68 8.77
N VAL A 65 -8.28 18.89 9.31
CA VAL A 65 -8.67 19.20 10.68
C VAL A 65 -10.08 18.65 10.89
N LYS A 66 -10.19 17.60 11.73
CA LYS A 66 -11.48 17.07 12.12
C LYS A 66 -12.21 18.17 12.87
N LYS A 67 -13.25 18.75 12.26
CA LYS A 67 -14.15 19.66 12.97
C LYS A 67 -14.66 18.92 14.22
N PRO A 68 -14.68 19.55 15.41
CA PRO A 68 -15.35 18.99 16.56
C PRO A 68 -16.77 18.58 16.14
N ARG A 69 -17.12 17.32 16.39
CA ARG A 69 -18.45 16.81 16.02
C ARG A 69 -19.46 17.53 16.92
N GLU A 70 -20.41 18.23 16.31
CA GLU A 70 -21.50 18.85 17.07
C GLU A 70 -22.30 17.75 17.79
N PRO A 71 -22.71 17.96 19.06
CA PRO A 71 -23.51 16.99 19.78
C PRO A 71 -24.84 16.73 19.05
N ASP A 72 -25.10 15.47 18.72
CA ASP A 72 -26.38 15.06 18.15
C ASP A 72 -27.44 15.10 19.26
N LEU A 73 -28.50 15.88 19.06
CA LEU A 73 -29.58 16.04 20.03
C LEU A 73 -30.48 14.80 20.13
N VAL A 74 -30.61 14.02 19.05
CA VAL A 74 -31.40 12.78 19.00
C VAL A 74 -30.60 11.64 19.60
N PHE A 75 -29.28 11.64 19.41
CA PHE A 75 -28.37 10.65 19.96
C PHE A 75 -27.24 11.29 20.79
N PRO A 76 -27.53 11.77 22.01
CA PRO A 76 -26.59 12.54 22.85
C PRO A 76 -25.31 11.80 23.25
N ARG A 77 -25.29 10.47 23.09
CA ARG A 77 -24.15 9.60 23.41
C ARG A 77 -23.33 9.20 22.18
N THR A 78 -23.65 9.73 21.00
CA THR A 78 -22.96 9.38 19.74
C THR A 78 -21.45 9.57 19.85
N GLY A 79 -20.70 8.51 19.57
CA GLY A 79 -19.23 8.53 19.57
C GLY A 79 -18.59 8.45 20.96
N LYS A 80 -19.38 8.31 22.04
CA LYS A 80 -18.87 7.96 23.37
C LYS A 80 -18.76 6.43 23.50
N PRO A 81 -17.79 5.90 24.26
CA PRO A 81 -17.75 4.48 24.59
C PRO A 81 -19.03 4.05 25.32
N TRP A 82 -19.47 2.82 25.07
CA TRP A 82 -20.56 2.18 25.83
C TRP A 82 -20.18 2.11 27.30
N LEU A 83 -21.12 2.45 28.17
CA LEU A 83 -20.92 2.22 29.59
C LEU A 83 -21.21 0.76 29.97
N PRO A 84 -20.69 0.27 31.11
CA PRO A 84 -21.00 -1.06 31.60
C PRO A 84 -22.51 -1.35 31.66
N GLU A 85 -23.33 -0.36 32.04
CA GLU A 85 -24.78 -0.53 32.12
C GLU A 85 -25.42 -0.69 30.73
N ASP A 86 -24.86 -0.04 29.70
CA ASP A 86 -25.32 -0.21 28.32
C ASP A 86 -24.96 -1.62 27.80
N LEU A 87 -23.77 -2.14 28.18
CA LEU A 87 -23.35 -3.50 27.84
C LEU A 87 -24.21 -4.56 28.53
N ASP A 88 -24.54 -4.38 29.80
CA ASP A 88 -25.41 -5.30 30.55
C ASP A 88 -26.80 -5.40 29.90
N VAL A 89 -27.37 -4.27 29.47
CA VAL A 89 -28.63 -4.25 28.73
C VAL A 89 -28.49 -4.98 27.39
N ILE A 90 -27.42 -4.74 26.64
CA ILE A 90 -27.19 -5.41 25.36
C ILE A 90 -27.09 -6.94 25.54
N HIS A 91 -26.32 -7.40 26.53
CA HIS A 91 -26.21 -8.83 26.83
C HIS A 91 -27.56 -9.42 27.24
N SER A 92 -28.34 -8.73 28.07
CA SER A 92 -29.67 -9.20 28.47
C SER A 92 -30.66 -9.38 27.32
N ILE A 93 -30.50 -8.66 26.20
CA ILE A 93 -31.36 -8.75 25.01
C ILE A 93 -30.88 -9.85 24.05
N ILE A 94 -29.57 -10.12 24.01
CA ILE A 94 -28.95 -11.08 23.09
C ILE A 94 -28.95 -12.50 23.67
N ASP A 95 -28.83 -12.61 24.99
CA ASP A 95 -28.73 -13.88 25.71
C ASP A 95 -30.11 -14.47 26.13
N ASP A 96 -31.21 -13.78 25.84
CA ASP A 96 -32.62 -14.25 25.90
C ASP A 96 -33.06 -14.86 24.55
#